data_AF-A0A366FER8-F1
#
_entry.id   AF-A0A366FER8-F1
#
_cell.length_a   1.000
_cell.length_b   1.000
_cell.length_c   1.000
_cell.angle_alpha   90.00
_cell.angle_beta   90.00
_cell.angle_gamma   90.00
#
_symmetry.space_group_name_H-M   'P 1'
#
loop_
_entity.id
_entity.type
_entity.pdbx_description
1 polymer ?
#
loop_
_entity_poly.entity_id
_entity_poly.type
_entity_poly.pdbx_seq_one_letter_code
_entity_poly.pdbx_strand_id
1 'polypeptide(L)'
;MADRRVLIAAVSFAAILLTPAALVRPAAAADAAPSPQTLAPDLPTKKVAVPVTTAAPSATDNRLIVMPIPPQPSPATVDAAARQTANPINKPVTGASIEPMIVGGEKPLSLESLQATRPGSGLAAEGLEPGRQSILYDAGLAYGARGGLAARAFAINEMLRRYEPMLDTVYNFDDVILRRLGSQIVMRPPVVSEAEMAMALGDGGQIARETACVYSITKIAQLASAPPNWRTYLVRTWVEPSRPADAVLPRTEQEVQYWNKYVAEGWAEGERQANEIFLNDLGRLQRDITGMARYRVLLRAGVVASPRVATKEQLVDGGGGELRAGDRIVTITAQPGLRADARAWRGARHCPK
;
A
#
# COMPACT_ATOMS: atom_id res chain seq x y z
N MET A 1 -32.07 8.71 -12.66
CA MET A 1 -30.76 9.35 -12.37
C MET A 1 -30.69 10.04 -11.00
N ALA A 2 -31.69 9.90 -10.11
CA ALA A 2 -31.68 10.54 -8.78
C ALA A 2 -31.13 9.65 -7.63
N ASP A 3 -30.93 8.35 -7.86
CA ASP A 3 -30.73 7.38 -6.75
C ASP A 3 -29.26 7.13 -6.35
N ARG A 4 -28.28 7.54 -7.16
CA ARG A 4 -26.85 7.25 -6.89
C ARG A 4 -26.17 8.19 -5.90
N ARG A 5 -26.77 9.35 -5.61
CA ARG A 5 -26.19 10.36 -4.70
C ARG A 5 -26.54 10.12 -3.22
N VAL A 6 -27.65 9.44 -2.94
CA VAL A 6 -28.10 9.15 -1.57
C VAL A 6 -27.26 8.03 -0.93
N LEU A 7 -26.78 7.08 -1.74
CA LEU A 7 -26.00 5.93 -1.28
C LEU A 7 -24.56 6.25 -0.85
N ILE A 8 -23.95 7.32 -1.37
CA ILE A 8 -22.60 7.75 -0.97
C ILE A 8 -22.64 8.49 0.37
N ALA A 9 -23.75 9.16 0.70
CA ALA A 9 -23.90 9.92 1.95
C ALA A 9 -24.14 9.03 3.18
N ALA A 10 -24.78 7.87 3.01
CA ALA A 10 -25.13 6.98 4.12
C ALA A 10 -23.93 6.27 4.77
N VAL A 11 -22.85 6.04 4.03
CA VAL A 11 -21.64 5.36 4.55
C VAL A 11 -20.72 6.34 5.28
N SER A 12 -20.77 7.64 4.97
CA SER A 12 -19.96 8.66 5.64
C SER A 12 -20.44 9.03 7.05
N PHE A 13 -21.72 8.83 7.38
CA PHE A 13 -22.27 9.23 8.68
C PHE A 13 -21.99 8.24 9.83
N ALA A 14 -21.65 6.99 9.52
CA ALA A 14 -21.35 5.99 10.55
C ALA A 14 -19.93 6.10 11.15
N ALA A 15 -19.06 6.92 10.56
CA ALA A 15 -17.64 7.01 10.95
C ALA A 15 -17.29 8.20 11.86
N ILE A 16 -18.26 9.05 12.24
CA ILE A 16 -18.00 10.33 12.94
C ILE A 16 -18.05 10.23 14.48
N LEU A 17 -18.49 9.10 15.05
CA LEU A 17 -18.63 8.99 16.50
C LEU A 17 -17.63 7.98 17.08
N LEU A 18 -16.35 8.34 17.24
CA LEU A 18 -15.44 7.80 18.28
C LEU A 18 -14.03 8.38 18.11
N THR A 19 -13.66 9.35 18.95
CA THR A 19 -12.26 9.67 19.27
C THR A 19 -12.19 10.29 20.66
N PRO A 20 -11.16 9.93 21.44
CA PRO A 20 -10.41 10.95 22.17
C PRO A 20 -8.92 10.90 21.87
N ALA A 21 -8.31 12.08 21.97
CA ALA A 21 -6.94 12.41 21.62
C ALA A 21 -5.93 12.12 22.75
N ALA A 22 -4.69 11.79 22.38
CA ALA A 22 -3.51 12.00 23.24
C ALA A 22 -2.23 12.23 22.41
N LEU A 23 -1.53 13.32 22.72
CA LEU A 23 -0.24 13.74 22.15
C LEU A 23 0.94 13.00 22.81
N VAL A 24 1.97 12.68 22.02
CA VAL A 24 3.31 12.29 22.53
C VAL A 24 4.42 13.04 21.78
N ARG A 25 5.35 13.63 22.55
CA ARG A 25 6.59 14.33 22.12
C ARG A 25 7.75 13.32 21.90
N PRO A 26 8.75 13.61 21.04
CA PRO A 26 9.91 12.75 20.85
C PRO A 26 11.09 13.09 21.78
N ALA A 27 11.85 12.06 22.18
CA ALA A 27 13.08 12.16 22.96
C ALA A 27 14.33 11.98 22.07
N ALA A 28 15.41 12.67 22.46
CA ALA A 28 16.63 12.93 21.70
C ALA A 28 17.73 11.84 21.87
N ALA A 29 18.70 11.93 20.97
CA ALA A 29 19.87 11.07 20.79
C ALA A 29 20.94 11.20 21.90
N ALA A 30 21.77 10.16 22.04
CA ALA A 30 23.07 10.24 22.72
C ALA A 30 24.09 9.25 22.10
N ASP A 31 25.34 9.70 22.12
CA ASP A 31 26.54 9.31 21.37
C ASP A 31 27.37 8.13 21.92
N ALA A 32 28.22 7.61 21.01
CA ALA A 32 29.63 7.21 21.14
C ALA A 32 30.14 5.97 21.95
N ALA A 33 30.60 4.97 21.16
CA ALA A 33 31.92 4.27 21.17
C ALA A 33 32.34 3.36 22.37
N PRO A 34 33.40 2.51 22.28
CA PRO A 34 34.24 2.06 21.14
C PRO A 34 34.39 0.51 20.99
N SER A 35 34.99 0.07 19.88
CA SER A 35 35.37 -1.33 19.58
C SER A 35 36.69 -1.77 20.24
N PRO A 36 36.92 -3.10 20.38
CA PRO A 36 38.24 -3.64 20.05
C PRO A 36 38.25 -4.99 19.30
N GLN A 37 39.01 -5.00 18.20
CA GLN A 37 40.04 -5.97 17.75
C GLN A 37 39.78 -7.50 17.71
N THR A 38 39.73 -7.99 16.47
CA THR A 38 40.55 -9.05 15.81
C THR A 38 40.87 -10.37 16.52
N LEU A 39 40.40 -11.48 15.92
CA LEU A 39 41.16 -12.75 15.83
C LEU A 39 40.59 -13.63 14.70
N ALA A 40 41.44 -13.97 13.72
CA ALA A 40 41.24 -15.07 12.76
C ALA A 40 42.38 -16.08 12.96
N PRO A 41 42.18 -17.36 12.60
CA PRO A 41 42.85 -17.83 11.38
C PRO A 41 42.11 -18.89 10.54
N ASP A 42 42.35 -18.79 9.23
CA ASP A 42 42.60 -19.80 8.17
C ASP A 42 41.79 -21.10 8.02
N LEU A 43 41.29 -21.33 6.80
CA LEU A 43 41.78 -22.35 5.83
C LEU A 43 41.14 -22.12 4.42
N PRO A 44 41.74 -22.63 3.32
CA PRO A 44 41.82 -21.95 2.02
C PRO A 44 40.81 -22.46 0.98
N THR A 45 40.58 -21.69 -0.09
CA THR A 45 40.47 -22.21 -1.48
C THR A 45 40.32 -21.10 -2.54
N LYS A 46 41.32 -21.08 -3.45
CA LYS A 46 41.28 -20.71 -4.89
C LYS A 46 40.50 -19.44 -5.31
N LYS A 47 41.21 -18.32 -5.50
CA LYS A 47 40.70 -17.10 -6.17
C LYS A 47 41.07 -17.10 -7.66
N VAL A 48 40.05 -16.99 -8.52
CA VAL A 48 40.17 -16.56 -9.92
C VAL A 48 40.18 -15.02 -9.92
N ALA A 49 41.21 -14.41 -10.51
CA ALA A 49 41.41 -12.97 -10.52
C ALA A 49 40.54 -12.28 -11.57
N VAL A 50 39.80 -11.25 -11.17
CA VAL A 50 39.26 -10.20 -12.04
C VAL A 50 39.81 -8.87 -11.51
N PRO A 51 40.52 -8.05 -12.31
CA PRO A 51 41.11 -6.82 -11.81
C PRO A 51 40.04 -5.75 -11.64
N VAL A 52 39.89 -5.24 -10.42
CA VAL A 52 39.12 -4.03 -10.11
C VAL A 52 40.12 -2.92 -9.78
N THR A 53 40.28 -1.97 -10.69
CA THR A 53 41.01 -0.72 -10.45
C THR A 53 40.09 0.20 -9.64
N THR A 54 40.27 0.26 -8.33
CA THR A 54 39.74 1.34 -7.49
C THR A 54 40.84 2.34 -7.19
N ALA A 55 40.87 3.43 -7.94
CA ALA A 55 41.52 4.66 -7.52
C ALA A 55 40.42 5.72 -7.34
N ALA A 56 40.12 6.05 -6.09
CA ALA A 56 39.28 7.21 -5.75
C ALA A 56 40.17 8.47 -5.71
N PRO A 57 39.77 9.61 -6.31
CA PRO A 57 40.49 10.86 -6.15
C PRO A 57 40.12 11.56 -4.84
N SER A 58 41.07 12.29 -4.27
CA SER A 58 40.95 13.06 -3.03
C SER A 58 39.98 14.24 -3.17
N ALA A 59 39.20 14.48 -2.11
CA ALA A 59 38.16 15.50 -2.04
C ALA A 59 38.73 16.90 -1.76
N THR A 60 38.71 17.77 -2.77
CA THR A 60 38.74 19.23 -2.60
C THR A 60 38.14 19.89 -3.84
N ASP A 61 36.81 20.07 -3.90
CA ASP A 61 36.20 21.28 -4.49
C ASP A 61 34.69 21.31 -4.21
N ASN A 62 34.18 22.43 -3.70
CA ASN A 62 32.78 22.60 -3.30
C ASN A 62 31.92 22.97 -4.53
N ARG A 63 31.79 22.05 -5.49
CA ARG A 63 30.91 22.19 -6.66
C ARG A 63 29.75 21.18 -6.55
N LEU A 64 28.52 21.68 -6.59
CA LEU A 64 27.31 20.84 -6.71
C LEU A 64 27.46 19.91 -7.92
N ILE A 65 27.66 18.62 -7.67
CA ILE A 65 27.63 17.58 -8.71
C ILE A 65 26.17 17.37 -9.07
N VAL A 66 25.72 18.03 -10.14
CA VAL A 66 24.49 17.62 -10.83
C VAL A 66 24.83 16.28 -11.48
N MET A 67 24.44 15.18 -10.83
CA MET A 67 24.53 13.87 -11.46
C MET A 67 23.66 13.89 -12.71
N PRO A 68 24.20 13.54 -13.89
CA PRO A 68 23.37 13.44 -15.08
C PRO A 68 22.35 12.32 -14.85
N ILE A 69 21.06 12.64 -15.02
CA ILE A 69 20.00 11.63 -15.04
C ILE A 69 20.40 10.64 -16.14
N PRO A 70 20.60 9.35 -15.81
CA PRO A 70 21.01 8.37 -16.81
C PRO A 70 19.97 8.33 -17.94
N PRO A 71 20.40 8.27 -19.21
CA PRO A 71 19.49 8.17 -20.32
C PRO A 71 18.59 6.95 -20.14
N GLN A 72 17.29 7.12 -20.40
CA GLN A 72 16.35 6.00 -20.32
C GLN A 72 16.85 4.85 -21.21
N PRO A 73 16.89 3.61 -20.72
CA PRO A 73 17.41 2.49 -21.49
C PRO A 73 16.62 2.35 -22.79
N SER A 74 17.34 2.06 -23.88
CA SER A 74 16.69 1.85 -25.17
C SER A 74 15.72 0.66 -25.09
N PRO A 75 14.65 0.63 -25.92
CA PRO A 75 13.73 -0.50 -25.95
C PRO A 75 14.43 -1.85 -26.14
N ALA A 76 15.54 -1.89 -26.89
CA ALA A 76 16.33 -3.09 -27.09
C ALA A 76 17.11 -3.51 -25.83
N THR A 77 17.59 -2.55 -25.05
CA THR A 77 18.26 -2.80 -23.76
C THR A 77 17.27 -3.32 -22.71
N VAL A 78 16.04 -2.81 -22.71
CA VAL A 78 14.95 -3.31 -21.85
C VAL A 78 14.53 -4.72 -22.24
N ASP A 79 14.42 -5.00 -23.55
CA ASP A 79 14.11 -6.34 -24.10
C ASP A 79 15.21 -7.36 -23.74
N ALA A 80 16.49 -7.00 -23.91
CA ALA A 80 17.62 -7.85 -23.54
C ALA A 80 17.72 -8.09 -22.00
N ALA A 81 17.51 -7.04 -21.20
CA ALA A 81 17.48 -7.17 -19.74
C ALA A 81 16.27 -7.99 -19.26
N ALA A 82 15.11 -7.85 -19.91
CA ALA A 82 13.94 -8.67 -19.63
C ALA A 82 14.21 -10.16 -19.93
N ARG A 83 14.98 -10.48 -20.98
CA ARG A 83 15.37 -11.88 -21.29
C ARG A 83 16.38 -12.47 -20.31
N GLN A 84 17.35 -11.67 -19.83
CA GLN A 84 18.43 -12.14 -18.95
C GLN A 84 18.03 -12.20 -17.46
N THR A 85 17.20 -11.27 -17.01
CA THR A 85 16.63 -11.31 -15.65
C THR A 85 15.36 -12.12 -15.74
N ALA A 86 15.41 -13.41 -15.39
CA ALA A 86 14.24 -14.28 -15.26
C ALA A 86 13.35 -13.79 -14.11
N ASN A 87 12.70 -12.65 -14.32
CA ASN A 87 11.69 -12.05 -13.46
C ASN A 87 10.39 -12.84 -13.71
N PRO A 88 9.63 -13.25 -12.68
CA PRO A 88 8.43 -14.07 -12.82
C PRO A 88 7.30 -13.44 -13.67
N ILE A 89 7.48 -12.21 -14.15
CA ILE A 89 6.60 -11.50 -15.10
C ILE A 89 6.64 -12.10 -16.52
N ASN A 90 7.71 -12.81 -16.90
CA ASN A 90 7.87 -13.34 -18.27
C ASN A 90 7.26 -14.73 -18.52
N LYS A 91 6.72 -15.38 -17.49
CA LYS A 91 5.85 -16.53 -17.72
C LYS A 91 4.46 -15.99 -18.06
N PRO A 92 3.77 -16.52 -19.10
CA PRO A 92 2.39 -16.17 -19.32
C PRO A 92 1.63 -16.43 -18.01
N VAL A 93 1.05 -15.38 -17.43
CA VAL A 93 0.26 -15.51 -16.21
C VAL A 93 -1.04 -16.19 -16.60
N THR A 94 -1.04 -17.52 -16.61
CA THR A 94 -2.25 -18.33 -16.69
C THR A 94 -3.06 -18.07 -15.42
N GLY A 95 -4.15 -17.31 -15.54
CA GLY A 95 -4.97 -16.89 -14.40
C GLY A 95 -5.03 -15.37 -14.15
N ALA A 96 -4.48 -14.52 -15.02
CA ALA A 96 -4.64 -13.07 -14.90
C ALA A 96 -6.10 -12.57 -14.94
N SER A 97 -7.04 -13.42 -15.34
CA SER A 97 -8.49 -13.15 -15.31
C SER A 97 -9.19 -13.73 -14.08
N ILE A 98 -8.47 -14.33 -13.13
CA ILE A 98 -9.06 -14.82 -11.89
C ILE A 98 -9.41 -13.58 -11.06
N GLU A 99 -10.71 -13.32 -10.92
CA GLU A 99 -11.17 -12.28 -10.03
C GLU A 99 -10.66 -12.57 -8.61
N PRO A 100 -10.02 -11.59 -7.95
CA PRO A 100 -9.56 -11.80 -6.59
C PRO A 100 -10.76 -12.18 -5.74
N MET A 101 -10.79 -13.37 -5.17
CA MET A 101 -11.87 -13.76 -4.28
C MET A 101 -11.68 -13.08 -2.93
N ILE A 102 -12.77 -12.91 -2.17
CA ILE A 102 -12.64 -12.52 -0.77
C ILE A 102 -12.04 -13.74 -0.05
N VAL A 103 -10.72 -13.75 0.15
CA VAL A 103 -10.05 -14.78 0.93
C VAL A 103 -10.10 -14.35 2.39
N GLY A 104 -11.08 -14.85 3.12
CA GLY A 104 -11.07 -14.79 4.59
C GLY A 104 -10.73 -16.19 5.07
N GLY A 105 -9.67 -16.31 5.85
CA GLY A 105 -9.25 -17.56 6.45
C GLY A 105 -10.26 -18.06 7.49
N GLU A 106 -9.83 -19.02 8.29
CA GLU A 106 -10.63 -19.52 9.41
C GLU A 106 -10.99 -18.39 10.38
N LYS A 107 -12.14 -18.56 11.04
CA LYS A 107 -12.62 -17.62 12.06
C LYS A 107 -11.53 -17.47 13.13
N PRO A 108 -11.09 -16.23 13.43
CA PRO A 108 -10.05 -16.01 14.42
C PRO A 108 -10.53 -16.33 15.84
N LEU A 109 -9.55 -16.49 16.75
CA LEU A 109 -9.80 -16.69 18.18
C LEU A 109 -10.69 -15.57 18.75
N SER A 110 -11.64 -15.99 19.58
CA SER A 110 -12.53 -15.13 20.36
C SER A 110 -11.83 -14.43 21.52
N LEU A 111 -12.40 -13.33 22.02
CA LEU A 111 -11.89 -12.64 23.22
C LEU A 111 -11.82 -13.61 24.41
N GLU A 112 -12.86 -14.41 24.60
CA GLU A 112 -12.96 -15.40 25.68
C GLU A 112 -11.82 -16.41 25.59
N SER A 113 -11.48 -16.88 24.39
CA SER A 113 -10.35 -17.80 24.20
C SER A 113 -9.00 -17.14 24.50
N LEU A 114 -8.80 -15.86 24.19
CA LEU A 114 -7.56 -15.16 24.53
C LEU A 114 -7.46 -14.93 26.04
N GLN A 115 -8.56 -14.51 26.67
CA GLN A 115 -8.66 -14.37 28.12
C GLN A 115 -8.47 -15.69 28.84
N ALA A 116 -8.80 -16.84 28.23
CA ALA A 116 -8.60 -18.18 28.80
C ALA A 116 -7.17 -18.72 28.63
N THR A 117 -6.24 -17.98 28.04
CA THR A 117 -4.85 -18.44 27.85
C THR A 117 -4.09 -18.54 29.17
N ARG A 118 -3.63 -19.75 29.53
CA ARG A 118 -2.96 -20.07 30.81
C ARG A 118 -1.64 -20.81 30.58
N PRO A 119 -0.68 -20.73 31.52
CA PRO A 119 0.54 -21.56 31.46
C PRO A 119 0.20 -23.06 31.41
N GLY A 120 1.09 -23.87 30.82
CA GLY A 120 0.88 -25.32 30.71
C GLY A 120 0.88 -26.07 32.06
N SER A 121 1.52 -25.51 33.08
CA SER A 121 1.38 -25.91 34.48
C SER A 121 0.31 -25.01 35.15
N GLY A 122 -0.60 -25.60 35.93
CA GLY A 122 -1.71 -24.87 36.58
C GLY A 122 -1.28 -23.69 37.47
N LEU A 123 -2.27 -22.95 37.98
CA LEU A 123 -2.04 -21.85 38.92
C LEU A 123 -1.38 -22.40 40.20
N ALA A 124 -0.21 -21.87 40.56
CA ALA A 124 0.63 -22.45 41.63
C ALA A 124 1.13 -21.41 42.65
N ALA A 125 0.90 -20.11 42.41
CA ALA A 125 1.38 -19.03 43.26
C ALA A 125 0.22 -18.22 43.85
N GLU A 126 0.48 -17.53 44.95
CA GLU A 126 -0.46 -16.67 45.67
C GLU A 126 0.01 -15.20 45.61
N GLY A 127 -0.92 -14.27 45.41
CA GLY A 127 -0.63 -12.83 45.36
C GLY A 127 -0.15 -12.29 43.99
N LEU A 128 0.28 -11.02 44.00
CA LEU A 128 0.82 -10.30 42.85
C LEU A 128 2.23 -9.80 43.19
N GLU A 129 3.27 -10.32 42.52
CA GLU A 129 4.64 -9.88 42.80
C GLU A 129 4.91 -8.47 42.23
N PRO A 130 5.80 -7.67 42.86
CA PRO A 130 6.17 -6.36 42.34
C PRO A 130 6.68 -6.43 40.90
N GLY A 131 6.17 -5.56 40.01
CA GLY A 131 6.54 -5.53 38.60
C GLY A 131 5.86 -6.59 37.71
N ARG A 132 5.16 -7.59 38.27
CA ARG A 132 4.36 -8.54 37.45
C ARG A 132 3.20 -7.86 36.75
N GLN A 133 2.59 -6.87 37.38
CA GLN A 133 1.45 -6.15 36.81
C GLN A 133 1.79 -5.49 35.47
N SER A 134 2.94 -4.83 35.34
CA SER A 134 3.35 -4.20 34.08
C SER A 134 3.65 -5.23 32.99
N ILE A 135 4.24 -6.37 33.35
CA ILE A 135 4.49 -7.48 32.41
C ILE A 135 3.15 -8.03 31.88
N LEU A 136 2.18 -8.27 32.78
CA LEU A 136 0.84 -8.72 32.41
C LEU A 136 0.09 -7.67 31.58
N TYR A 137 0.29 -6.39 31.87
CA TYR A 137 -0.26 -5.29 31.11
C TYR A 137 0.26 -5.30 29.68
N ASP A 138 1.58 -5.23 29.48
CA ASP A 138 2.17 -5.18 28.14
C ASP A 138 1.85 -6.43 27.31
N ALA A 139 1.96 -7.62 27.93
CA ALA A 139 1.66 -8.89 27.28
C ALA A 139 0.17 -9.05 26.95
N GLY A 140 -0.71 -8.72 27.91
CA GLY A 140 -2.16 -8.80 27.74
C GLY A 140 -2.67 -7.81 26.69
N LEU A 141 -2.19 -6.56 26.74
CA LEU A 141 -2.53 -5.51 25.79
C LEU A 141 -2.10 -5.90 24.37
N ALA A 142 -0.85 -6.34 24.18
CA ALA A 142 -0.35 -6.73 22.86
C ALA A 142 -1.07 -7.98 22.30
N TYR A 143 -1.35 -8.97 23.16
CA TYR A 143 -2.04 -10.19 22.75
C TYR A 143 -3.51 -9.92 22.39
N GLY A 144 -4.21 -9.15 23.24
CA GLY A 144 -5.56 -8.69 22.98
C GLY A 144 -5.68 -7.87 21.70
N ALA A 145 -4.76 -6.92 21.48
CA ALA A 145 -4.77 -6.07 20.28
C ALA A 145 -4.65 -6.85 18.97
N ARG A 146 -3.77 -7.86 18.92
CA ARG A 146 -3.67 -8.74 17.74
C ARG A 146 -4.95 -9.54 17.53
N GLY A 147 -5.56 -10.02 18.62
CA GLY A 147 -6.84 -10.72 18.61
C GLY A 147 -8.00 -9.87 18.08
N GLY A 148 -8.20 -8.71 18.68
CA GLY A 148 -9.26 -7.78 18.29
C GLY A 148 -9.10 -7.28 16.86
N LEU A 149 -7.87 -7.01 16.43
CA LEU A 149 -7.59 -6.65 15.04
C LEU A 149 -7.98 -7.77 14.07
N ALA A 150 -7.60 -9.02 14.37
CA ALA A 150 -7.94 -10.18 13.54
C ALA A 150 -9.46 -10.42 13.49
N ALA A 151 -10.12 -10.39 14.64
CA ALA A 151 -11.57 -10.57 14.75
C ALA A 151 -12.34 -9.49 14.00
N ARG A 152 -11.93 -8.23 14.13
CA ARG A 152 -12.57 -7.13 13.43
C ARG A 152 -12.31 -7.17 11.93
N ALA A 153 -11.10 -7.51 11.50
CA ALA A 153 -10.79 -7.72 10.08
C ALA A 153 -11.65 -8.84 9.47
N PHE A 154 -11.85 -9.95 10.19
CA PHE A 154 -12.76 -11.01 9.79
C PHE A 154 -14.20 -10.50 9.64
N ALA A 155 -14.72 -9.80 10.64
CA ALA A 155 -16.07 -9.25 10.60
C ALA A 155 -16.28 -8.26 9.43
N ILE A 156 -15.27 -7.45 9.12
CA ILE A 156 -15.27 -6.54 7.97
C ILE A 156 -15.30 -7.35 6.66
N ASN A 157 -14.46 -8.38 6.51
CA ASN A 157 -14.48 -9.22 5.32
C ASN A 157 -15.83 -9.92 5.13
N GLU A 158 -16.48 -10.41 6.19
CA GLU A 158 -17.83 -10.99 6.12
C GLU A 158 -18.88 -9.95 5.68
N MET A 159 -18.76 -8.71 6.16
CA MET A 159 -19.58 -7.60 5.69
C MET A 159 -19.34 -7.34 4.19
N LEU A 160 -18.08 -7.31 3.74
CA LEU A 160 -17.72 -7.12 2.33
C LEU A 160 -18.29 -8.24 1.44
N ARG A 161 -18.27 -9.50 1.89
CA ARG A 161 -18.92 -10.62 1.18
C ARG A 161 -20.42 -10.39 1.02
N ARG A 162 -21.09 -9.94 2.07
CA ARG A 162 -22.54 -9.70 2.03
C ARG A 162 -22.91 -8.62 1.02
N TYR A 163 -22.07 -7.58 0.88
CA TYR A 163 -22.31 -6.46 -0.04
C TYR A 163 -21.56 -6.58 -1.38
N GLU A 164 -20.96 -7.73 -1.67
CA GLU A 164 -20.13 -7.96 -2.85
C GLU A 164 -20.79 -7.56 -4.18
N PRO A 165 -22.04 -7.98 -4.51
CA PRO A 165 -22.68 -7.58 -5.76
C PRO A 165 -22.87 -6.07 -5.91
N MET A 166 -23.13 -5.38 -4.80
CA MET A 166 -23.28 -3.93 -4.78
C MET A 166 -21.92 -3.25 -4.97
N LEU A 167 -20.87 -3.74 -4.30
CA LEU A 167 -19.51 -3.20 -4.43
C LEU A 167 -18.95 -3.39 -5.84
N ASP A 168 -19.24 -4.51 -6.50
CA ASP A 168 -18.88 -4.75 -7.91
C ASP A 168 -19.51 -3.72 -8.85
N THR A 169 -20.77 -3.35 -8.59
CA THR A 169 -21.48 -2.37 -9.40
C THR A 169 -21.03 -0.93 -9.13
N VAL A 170 -20.74 -0.60 -7.87
CA VAL A 170 -20.35 0.77 -7.45
C VAL A 170 -18.89 1.06 -7.81
N TYR A 171 -17.99 0.12 -7.58
CA TYR A 171 -16.55 0.25 -7.83
C TYR A 171 -16.14 -0.48 -9.11
N ASN A 172 -16.83 -0.16 -10.21
CA ASN A 172 -16.51 -0.71 -11.51
C ASN A 172 -15.30 0.01 -12.14
N PHE A 173 -14.13 -0.64 -12.13
CA PHE A 173 -12.93 -0.10 -12.74
C PHE A 173 -12.91 -0.22 -14.27
N ASP A 174 -13.74 -1.08 -14.86
CA ASP A 174 -13.82 -1.21 -16.32
C ASP A 174 -14.27 0.09 -16.98
N ASP A 175 -15.05 0.89 -16.26
CA ASP A 175 -15.53 2.20 -16.70
C ASP A 175 -14.44 3.28 -16.68
N VAL A 176 -13.27 3.04 -16.07
CA VAL A 176 -12.18 4.03 -15.99
C VAL A 176 -10.91 3.62 -16.71
N ILE A 177 -10.66 2.33 -16.90
CA ILE A 177 -9.46 1.85 -17.60
C ILE A 177 -9.47 2.17 -19.10
N LEU A 178 -8.28 2.15 -19.70
CA LEU A 178 -8.10 2.26 -21.13
C LEU A 178 -7.79 0.87 -21.71
N ARG A 179 -8.76 0.30 -22.41
CA ARG A 179 -8.60 -0.97 -23.15
C ARG A 179 -8.21 -0.68 -24.60
N ARG A 180 -7.26 -1.47 -25.13
CA ARG A 180 -6.97 -1.49 -26.57
C ARG A 180 -7.67 -2.70 -27.18
N LEU A 181 -8.44 -2.48 -28.25
CA LEU A 181 -9.08 -3.55 -29.02
C LEU A 181 -8.05 -4.61 -29.44
N GLY A 182 -8.36 -5.89 -29.21
CA GLY A 182 -7.50 -7.02 -29.58
C GLY A 182 -6.28 -7.26 -28.68
N SER A 183 -6.19 -6.64 -27.50
CA SER A 183 -5.11 -6.91 -26.52
C SER A 183 -5.68 -7.25 -25.14
N GLN A 184 -5.07 -8.22 -24.47
CA GLN A 184 -5.33 -8.54 -23.06
C GLN A 184 -4.67 -7.54 -22.10
N ILE A 185 -3.79 -6.68 -22.61
CA ILE A 185 -3.08 -5.70 -21.80
C ILE A 185 -4.02 -4.54 -21.48
N VAL A 186 -4.25 -4.34 -20.19
CA VAL A 186 -5.03 -3.23 -19.66
C VAL A 186 -4.10 -2.09 -19.32
N MET A 187 -4.45 -0.88 -19.74
CA MET A 187 -3.77 0.32 -19.26
C MET A 187 -4.56 0.92 -18.10
N ARG A 188 -3.93 0.91 -16.92
CA ARG A 188 -4.40 1.64 -15.76
C ARG A 188 -4.12 3.14 -15.98
N PRO A 189 -5.16 3.99 -15.96
CA PRO A 189 -4.98 5.43 -16.09
C PRO A 189 -4.19 6.00 -14.90
N PRO A 190 -3.54 7.15 -15.09
CA PRO A 190 -2.97 7.88 -13.97
C PRO A 190 -4.10 8.34 -13.02
N VAL A 191 -3.74 8.55 -11.76
CA VAL A 191 -4.64 9.13 -10.75
C VAL A 191 -4.36 10.62 -10.69
N VAL A 192 -5.37 11.43 -11.00
CA VAL A 192 -5.29 12.90 -10.92
C VAL A 192 -6.01 13.37 -9.66
N SER A 193 -5.30 14.06 -8.76
CA SER A 193 -5.89 14.80 -7.66
C SER A 193 -6.33 16.20 -8.11
N GLU A 194 -7.30 16.76 -7.39
CA GLU A 194 -7.87 18.09 -7.61
C GLU A 194 -7.98 18.80 -6.26
N ALA A 195 -7.60 20.06 -6.23
CA ALA A 195 -7.92 20.98 -5.17
C ALA A 195 -8.65 22.18 -5.78
N GLU A 196 -9.87 22.43 -5.30
CA GLU A 196 -10.65 23.62 -5.65
C GLU A 196 -10.37 24.74 -4.63
N MET A 197 -10.41 26.00 -5.07
CA MET A 197 -10.31 27.19 -4.22
C MET A 197 -9.07 27.18 -3.30
N ALA A 198 -7.90 26.87 -3.87
CA ALA A 198 -6.65 26.88 -3.13
C ALA A 198 -6.16 28.31 -2.91
N MET A 199 -5.91 28.68 -1.66
CA MET A 199 -5.27 29.94 -1.28
C MET A 199 -3.87 29.67 -0.75
N ALA A 200 -2.90 30.47 -1.18
CA ALA A 200 -1.56 30.48 -0.61
C ALA A 200 -1.18 31.91 -0.22
N LEU A 201 -0.74 32.10 1.01
CA LEU A 201 -0.15 33.36 1.49
C LEU A 201 1.37 33.27 1.37
N GLY A 202 1.98 34.30 0.79
CA GLY A 202 3.42 34.48 0.78
C GLY A 202 3.94 35.02 2.12
N ASP A 203 5.26 35.08 2.25
CA ASP A 203 5.94 35.54 3.46
C ASP A 203 5.47 36.95 3.87
N GLY A 204 5.18 37.11 5.17
CA GLY A 204 4.69 38.37 5.73
C GLY A 204 3.23 38.71 5.43
N GLY A 205 2.47 37.82 4.78
CA GLY A 205 1.03 37.97 4.54
C GLY A 205 0.64 39.10 3.56
N GLN A 206 1.62 39.69 2.87
CA GLN A 206 1.41 40.80 1.93
C GLN A 206 1.04 40.34 0.51
N ILE A 207 1.25 39.05 0.21
CA ILE A 207 0.94 38.46 -1.09
C ILE A 207 -0.01 37.29 -0.87
N ALA A 208 -1.18 37.33 -1.50
CA ALA A 208 -2.12 36.22 -1.54
C ALA A 208 -2.28 35.73 -2.98
N ARG A 209 -2.27 34.41 -3.18
CA ARG A 209 -2.63 33.76 -4.44
C ARG A 209 -3.87 32.93 -4.22
N GLU A 210 -4.92 33.24 -4.97
CA GLU A 210 -6.11 32.40 -5.08
C GLU A 210 -6.05 31.64 -6.40
N THR A 211 -6.25 30.33 -6.32
CA THR A 211 -6.25 29.43 -7.46
C THR A 211 -7.56 28.68 -7.45
N ALA A 212 -8.36 28.85 -8.51
CA ALA A 212 -9.63 28.16 -8.61
C ALA A 212 -9.46 26.63 -8.62
N CYS A 213 -8.41 26.13 -9.28
CA CYS A 213 -8.19 24.70 -9.50
C CYS A 213 -6.72 24.33 -9.56
N VAL A 214 -6.33 23.30 -8.82
CA VAL A 214 -5.00 22.68 -8.90
C VAL A 214 -5.17 21.20 -9.21
N TYR A 215 -4.68 20.78 -10.37
CA TYR A 215 -4.59 19.36 -10.72
C TYR A 215 -3.17 18.85 -10.52
N SER A 216 -3.03 17.65 -9.97
CA SER A 216 -1.74 16.98 -9.86
C SER A 216 -1.88 15.49 -10.21
N ILE A 217 -0.91 14.96 -10.96
CA ILE A 217 -0.85 13.53 -11.26
C ILE A 217 -0.14 12.85 -10.09
N THR A 218 -0.91 12.20 -9.20
CA THR A 218 -0.38 11.54 -8.00
C THR A 218 0.10 10.12 -8.27
N LYS A 219 -0.39 9.47 -9.33
CA LYS A 219 0.09 8.16 -9.81
C LYS A 219 0.16 8.16 -11.32
N ILE A 220 1.24 7.61 -11.85
CA ILE A 220 1.50 7.51 -13.30
C ILE A 220 0.69 6.38 -13.96
N ALA A 221 0.61 6.41 -15.29
CA ALA A 221 -0.03 5.34 -16.05
C ALA A 221 0.82 4.06 -16.02
N GLN A 222 0.16 2.92 -15.88
CA GLN A 222 0.82 1.62 -15.77
C GLN A 222 0.11 0.57 -16.63
N LEU A 223 0.89 -0.32 -17.25
CA LEU A 223 0.36 -1.51 -17.90
C LEU A 223 0.07 -2.57 -16.84
N ALA A 224 -1.05 -3.25 -16.98
CA ALA A 224 -1.49 -4.31 -16.10
C ALA A 224 -2.12 -5.44 -16.92
N SER A 225 -2.12 -6.64 -16.35
CA SER A 225 -2.77 -7.81 -16.94
C SER A 225 -4.28 -7.85 -16.67
N ALA A 226 -4.76 -7.07 -15.69
CA ALA A 226 -6.16 -6.98 -15.30
C ALA A 226 -6.52 -5.56 -14.80
N PRO A 227 -7.81 -5.19 -14.84
CA PRO A 227 -8.29 -4.00 -14.16
C PRO A 227 -8.03 -4.07 -12.65
N PRO A 228 -7.87 -2.93 -11.96
CA PRO A 228 -7.95 -2.91 -10.51
C PRO A 228 -9.31 -3.45 -10.02
N ASN A 229 -9.34 -4.01 -8.83
CA ASN A 229 -10.57 -4.50 -8.21
C ASN A 229 -10.65 -3.97 -6.78
N TRP A 230 -11.83 -3.57 -6.31
CA TRP A 230 -12.04 -3.06 -4.95
C TRP A 230 -11.56 -4.05 -3.88
N ARG A 231 -11.61 -5.35 -4.16
CA ARG A 231 -11.14 -6.40 -3.26
C ARG A 231 -9.65 -6.27 -2.95
N THR A 232 -8.83 -5.84 -3.91
CA THR A 232 -7.39 -5.59 -3.68
C THR A 232 -7.12 -4.40 -2.76
N TYR A 233 -8.13 -3.56 -2.51
CA TYR A 233 -8.04 -2.44 -1.58
C TYR A 233 -8.59 -2.81 -0.21
N LEU A 234 -9.78 -3.43 -0.18
CA LEU A 234 -10.56 -3.58 1.06
C LEU A 234 -10.41 -4.93 1.73
N VAL A 235 -10.16 -6.01 0.96
CA VAL A 235 -10.05 -7.35 1.54
C VAL A 235 -8.69 -7.48 2.21
N ARG A 236 -8.70 -7.84 3.49
CA ARG A 236 -7.50 -8.04 4.28
C ARG A 236 -7.36 -9.49 4.70
N THR A 237 -6.12 -9.95 4.77
CA THR A 237 -5.77 -11.17 5.50
C THR A 237 -5.28 -10.78 6.89
N TRP A 238 -5.58 -11.62 7.87
CA TRP A 238 -5.05 -11.49 9.22
C TRP A 238 -4.20 -12.71 9.55
N VAL A 239 -3.31 -12.53 10.52
CA VAL A 239 -2.54 -13.62 11.12
C VAL A 239 -3.16 -13.90 12.48
N GLU A 240 -3.32 -15.17 12.79
CA GLU A 240 -3.79 -15.58 14.11
C GLU A 240 -2.81 -15.09 15.20
N PRO A 241 -3.30 -14.54 16.32
CA PRO A 241 -2.42 -14.03 17.37
C PRO A 241 -1.60 -15.17 17.99
N SER A 242 -0.27 -15.08 17.89
CA SER A 242 0.62 -16.05 18.51
C SER A 242 0.47 -16.04 20.03
N ARG A 243 0.34 -17.23 20.61
CA ARG A 243 0.27 -17.42 22.06
C ARG A 243 1.52 -16.83 22.73
N PRO A 244 1.36 -16.01 23.80
CA PRO A 244 2.49 -15.49 24.57
C PRO A 244 3.28 -16.60 25.27
N ALA A 245 4.54 -16.31 25.58
CA ALA A 245 5.36 -17.25 26.36
C ALA A 245 4.77 -17.47 27.76
N ASP A 246 4.85 -18.70 28.28
CA ASP A 246 4.27 -19.05 29.58
C ASP A 246 4.79 -18.18 30.74
N ALA A 247 6.01 -17.64 30.62
CA ALA A 247 6.58 -16.75 31.63
C ALA A 247 5.75 -15.47 31.87
N VAL A 248 5.08 -14.95 30.83
CA VAL A 248 4.29 -13.71 30.88
C VAL A 248 2.81 -13.95 31.09
N LEU A 249 2.37 -15.21 31.14
CA LEU A 249 0.98 -15.57 31.43
C LEU A 249 0.68 -15.46 32.94
N PRO A 250 -0.61 -15.30 33.31
CA PRO A 250 -1.02 -15.23 34.71
C PRO A 250 -0.83 -16.58 35.42
N ARG A 251 -0.31 -16.53 36.65
CA ARG A 251 0.04 -17.69 37.50
C ARG A 251 -0.80 -17.78 38.77
N THR A 252 -1.47 -16.69 39.15
CA THR A 252 -2.33 -16.60 40.34
C THR A 252 -3.74 -16.16 39.94
N GLU A 253 -4.75 -16.44 40.77
CA GLU A 253 -6.13 -16.00 40.49
C GLU A 253 -6.25 -14.47 40.43
N GLN A 254 -5.45 -13.75 41.22
CA GLN A 254 -5.40 -12.29 41.16
C GLN A 254 -4.82 -11.81 39.83
N GLU A 255 -3.73 -12.42 39.35
CA GLU A 255 -3.14 -12.12 38.04
C GLU A 255 -4.11 -12.39 36.89
N VAL A 256 -4.99 -13.39 37.01
CA VAL A 256 -6.03 -13.69 36.00
C VAL A 256 -7.01 -12.53 35.84
N GLN A 257 -7.39 -11.85 36.93
CA GLN A 257 -8.29 -10.70 36.84
C GLN A 257 -7.66 -9.55 36.04
N TYR A 258 -6.39 -9.25 36.31
CA TYR A 258 -5.62 -8.25 35.56
C TYR A 258 -5.43 -8.66 34.10
N TRP A 259 -5.06 -9.93 33.84
CA TRP A 259 -4.92 -10.47 32.50
C TRP A 259 -6.19 -10.29 31.68
N ASN A 260 -7.34 -10.70 32.21
CA ASN A 260 -8.62 -10.60 31.51
C ASN A 260 -8.95 -9.15 31.16
N LYS A 261 -8.68 -8.22 32.10
CA LYS A 261 -8.86 -6.79 31.88
C LYS A 261 -7.96 -6.27 30.75
N TYR A 262 -6.66 -6.55 30.80
CA TYR A 262 -5.70 -6.01 29.83
C TYR A 262 -5.84 -6.62 28.44
N VAL A 263 -6.23 -7.90 28.34
CA VAL A 263 -6.59 -8.53 27.08
C VAL A 263 -7.85 -7.88 26.47
N ALA A 264 -8.87 -7.58 27.30
CA ALA A 264 -10.07 -6.90 26.81
C ALA A 264 -9.78 -5.46 26.36
N GLU A 265 -8.94 -4.73 27.09
CA GLU A 265 -8.48 -3.39 26.70
C GLU A 265 -7.71 -3.43 25.38
N GLY A 266 -6.74 -4.34 25.26
CA GLY A 266 -6.00 -4.56 24.02
C GLY A 266 -6.93 -4.91 22.87
N TRP A 267 -7.90 -5.80 23.10
CA TRP A 267 -8.89 -6.18 22.09
C TRP A 267 -9.64 -4.97 21.52
N ALA A 268 -10.15 -4.09 22.39
CA ALA A 268 -10.85 -2.89 21.96
C ALA A 268 -9.97 -1.97 21.10
N GLU A 269 -8.70 -1.80 21.46
CA GLU A 269 -7.72 -1.05 20.66
C GLU A 269 -7.44 -1.72 19.32
N GLY A 270 -7.35 -3.04 19.28
CA GLY A 270 -7.21 -3.82 18.05
C GLY A 270 -8.41 -3.63 17.11
N GLU A 271 -9.63 -3.66 17.64
CA GLU A 271 -10.83 -3.39 16.84
C GLU A 271 -10.85 -1.95 16.29
N ARG A 272 -10.49 -0.96 17.11
CA ARG A 272 -10.37 0.44 16.68
C ARG A 272 -9.35 0.57 15.56
N GLN A 273 -8.18 -0.04 15.71
CA GLN A 273 -7.13 -0.03 14.69
C GLN A 273 -7.59 -0.67 13.38
N ALA A 274 -8.29 -1.80 13.43
CA ALA A 274 -8.83 -2.46 12.24
C ALA A 274 -9.83 -1.56 11.50
N ASN A 275 -10.68 -0.83 12.22
CA ASN A 275 -11.60 0.14 11.61
C ASN A 275 -10.85 1.30 10.93
N GLU A 276 -9.81 1.85 11.56
CA GLU A 276 -9.00 2.92 10.97
C GLU A 276 -8.28 2.47 9.71
N ILE A 277 -7.72 1.26 9.71
CA ILE A 277 -7.11 0.66 8.52
C ILE A 277 -8.14 0.56 7.39
N PHE A 278 -9.34 0.02 7.69
CA PHE A 278 -10.40 -0.11 6.70
C PHE A 278 -10.84 1.24 6.12
N LEU A 279 -11.03 2.27 6.96
CA LEU A 279 -11.41 3.61 6.50
C LEU A 279 -10.32 4.24 5.62
N ASN A 280 -9.05 4.05 5.97
CA ASN A 280 -7.92 4.51 5.15
C ASN A 280 -7.87 3.80 3.80
N ASP A 281 -8.11 2.48 3.77
CA ASP A 281 -8.16 1.69 2.54
C ASP A 281 -9.34 2.09 1.65
N LEU A 282 -10.51 2.35 2.25
CA LEU A 282 -11.67 2.89 1.56
C LEU A 282 -11.38 4.28 0.96
N GLY A 283 -10.75 5.16 1.74
CA GLY A 283 -10.31 6.46 1.24
C GLY A 283 -9.32 6.35 0.08
N ARG A 284 -8.42 5.37 0.11
CA ARG A 284 -7.50 5.07 -1.00
C ARG A 284 -8.24 4.56 -2.24
N LEU A 285 -9.18 3.63 -2.08
CA LEU A 285 -10.04 3.12 -3.15
C LEU A 285 -10.79 4.27 -3.83
N GLN A 286 -11.51 5.09 -3.04
CA GLN A 286 -12.30 6.21 -3.54
C GLN A 286 -11.43 7.26 -4.26
N ARG A 287 -10.26 7.59 -3.70
CA ARG A 287 -9.31 8.53 -4.31
C ARG A 287 -8.81 8.02 -5.67
N ASP A 288 -8.43 6.75 -5.73
CA ASP A 288 -7.88 6.14 -6.95
C ASP A 288 -8.92 6.07 -8.07
N ILE A 289 -10.13 5.53 -7.80
CA ILE A 289 -11.17 5.40 -8.84
C ILE A 289 -11.66 6.78 -9.32
N THR A 290 -11.84 7.73 -8.41
CA THR A 290 -12.26 9.10 -8.76
C THR A 290 -11.18 9.83 -9.54
N GLY A 291 -9.90 9.67 -9.16
CA GLY A 291 -8.80 10.29 -9.88
C GLY A 291 -8.58 9.70 -11.29
N MET A 292 -8.84 8.40 -11.48
CA MET A 292 -8.85 7.79 -12.82
C MET A 292 -10.04 8.28 -13.65
N ALA A 293 -11.23 8.41 -13.07
CA ALA A 293 -12.39 8.98 -13.74
C ALA A 293 -12.13 10.44 -14.17
N ARG A 294 -11.56 11.24 -13.27
CA ARG A 294 -11.14 12.62 -13.55
C ARG A 294 -10.14 12.68 -14.69
N TYR A 295 -9.15 11.78 -14.74
CA TYR A 295 -8.24 11.70 -15.87
C TYR A 295 -8.98 11.53 -17.21
N ARG A 296 -10.02 10.68 -17.27
CA ARG A 296 -10.81 10.50 -18.51
C ARG A 296 -11.52 11.78 -18.93
N VAL A 297 -12.08 12.53 -17.98
CA VAL A 297 -12.71 13.83 -18.24
C VAL A 297 -11.69 14.82 -18.79
N LEU A 298 -10.56 14.98 -18.11
CA LEU A 298 -9.50 15.92 -18.51
C LEU A 298 -8.86 15.55 -19.85
N LEU A 299 -8.75 14.25 -20.15
CA LEU A 299 -8.28 13.75 -21.44
C LEU A 299 -9.24 14.15 -22.56
N ARG A 300 -10.56 13.99 -22.38
CA ARG A 300 -11.57 14.44 -23.35
C ARG A 300 -11.60 15.96 -23.51
N ALA A 301 -11.32 16.71 -22.44
CA ALA A 301 -11.21 18.16 -22.47
C ALA A 301 -9.90 18.65 -23.12
N GLY A 302 -8.93 17.77 -23.38
CA GLY A 302 -7.63 18.12 -23.94
C GLY A 302 -6.66 18.76 -22.93
N VAL A 303 -7.02 18.79 -21.65
CA VAL A 303 -6.21 19.34 -20.53
C VAL A 303 -5.09 18.37 -20.14
N VAL A 304 -5.25 17.08 -20.39
CA VAL A 304 -4.22 16.06 -20.14
C VAL A 304 -3.92 15.30 -21.43
N ALA A 305 -2.64 14.97 -21.66
CA ALA A 305 -2.23 14.14 -22.78
C ALA A 305 -2.48 12.63 -22.51
N SER A 306 -2.75 11.87 -23.57
CA SER A 306 -2.68 10.40 -23.48
C SER A 306 -1.23 9.93 -23.35
N PRO A 307 -0.95 8.84 -22.61
CA PRO A 307 0.37 8.22 -22.62
C PRO A 307 0.75 7.77 -24.03
N ARG A 308 2.03 7.88 -24.38
CA ARG A 308 2.55 7.31 -25.64
C ARG A 308 2.96 5.88 -25.40
N VAL A 309 2.53 5.00 -26.30
CA VAL A 309 2.78 3.56 -26.21
C VAL A 309 3.37 3.07 -27.52
N ALA A 310 4.50 2.38 -27.44
CA ALA A 310 5.06 1.61 -28.54
C ALA A 310 4.58 0.17 -28.46
N THR A 311 4.41 -0.47 -29.62
CA THR A 311 4.10 -1.89 -29.71
C THR A 311 5.04 -2.52 -30.71
N LYS A 312 5.63 -3.64 -30.33
CA LYS A 312 6.47 -4.49 -31.18
C LYS A 312 5.82 -5.86 -31.23
N GLU A 313 5.53 -6.34 -32.43
CA GLU A 313 4.97 -7.66 -32.67
C GLU A 313 6.10 -8.56 -33.20
N GLN A 314 6.18 -9.78 -32.68
CA GLN A 314 7.17 -10.77 -33.07
C GLN A 314 6.50 -12.11 -33.30
N LEU A 315 6.63 -12.64 -34.52
CA LEU A 315 5.95 -13.88 -34.93
C LEU A 315 6.42 -15.09 -34.15
N VAL A 316 7.73 -15.21 -33.92
CA VAL A 316 8.35 -16.29 -33.14
C VAL A 316 9.56 -15.74 -32.38
N ASP A 317 9.67 -16.06 -31.09
CA ASP A 317 10.81 -15.76 -30.22
C ASP A 317 11.16 -17.00 -29.37
N GLY A 318 12.45 -17.28 -29.17
CA GLY A 318 12.91 -18.41 -28.34
C GLY A 318 13.60 -19.54 -29.10
N GLY A 319 13.75 -20.68 -28.43
CA GLY A 319 14.48 -21.88 -28.87
C GLY A 319 14.84 -22.81 -27.70
N GLY A 320 15.19 -24.07 -27.98
CA GLY A 320 15.53 -25.07 -26.96
C GLY A 320 14.31 -25.48 -26.12
N GLY A 321 14.27 -25.07 -24.84
CA GLY A 321 13.23 -25.45 -23.88
C GLY A 321 12.00 -24.53 -23.79
N GLU A 322 12.00 -23.38 -24.48
CA GLU A 322 10.86 -22.46 -24.51
C GLU A 322 10.76 -21.78 -25.88
N LEU A 323 9.56 -21.81 -26.47
CA LEU A 323 9.24 -21.16 -27.74
C LEU A 323 7.99 -20.31 -27.55
N ARG A 324 8.03 -19.07 -28.03
CA ARG A 324 6.93 -18.11 -28.00
C ARG A 324 6.53 -17.79 -29.42
N ALA A 325 5.24 -17.81 -29.71
CA ALA A 325 4.71 -17.49 -31.03
C ALA A 325 3.61 -16.43 -30.91
N GLY A 326 3.57 -15.49 -31.86
CA GLY A 326 2.62 -14.37 -31.87
C GLY A 326 2.84 -13.40 -30.69
N ASP A 327 4.09 -13.16 -30.30
CA ASP A 327 4.42 -12.30 -29.18
C ASP A 327 4.14 -10.81 -29.50
N ARG A 328 3.66 -10.08 -28.49
CA ARG A 328 3.33 -8.66 -28.59
C ARG A 328 3.83 -7.92 -27.36
N ILE A 329 4.90 -7.15 -27.56
CA ILE A 329 5.52 -6.33 -26.53
C ILE A 329 4.92 -4.93 -26.58
N VAL A 330 4.37 -4.46 -25.45
CA VAL A 330 3.78 -3.13 -25.30
C VAL A 330 4.57 -2.35 -24.26
N THR A 331 5.04 -1.16 -24.62
CA THR A 331 5.88 -0.31 -23.76
C THR A 331 5.33 1.11 -23.72
N ILE A 332 5.17 1.67 -22.52
CA ILE A 332 4.87 3.10 -22.35
C ILE A 332 6.16 3.88 -22.61
N THR A 333 6.22 4.63 -23.71
CA THR A 333 7.40 5.43 -24.10
C THR A 333 7.35 6.84 -23.54
N ALA A 334 6.17 7.36 -23.20
CA ALA A 334 6.02 8.62 -22.47
C ALA A 334 4.79 8.62 -21.56
N GLN A 335 4.97 9.10 -20.34
CA GLN A 335 3.89 9.27 -19.37
C GLN A 335 2.97 10.44 -19.74
N PRO A 336 1.69 10.41 -19.33
CA PRO A 336 0.77 11.49 -19.58
C PRO A 336 1.16 12.72 -18.75
N GLY A 337 0.99 13.91 -19.32
CA GLY A 337 1.28 15.19 -18.67
C GLY A 337 0.09 16.14 -18.77
N LEU A 338 -0.03 17.01 -17.76
CA LEU A 338 -0.95 18.14 -17.76
C LEU A 338 -0.48 19.18 -18.80
N ARG A 339 -1.41 19.71 -19.59
CA ARG A 339 -1.16 20.71 -20.62
C ARG A 339 -1.57 22.08 -20.11
N ALA A 340 -0.61 22.99 -20.03
CA ALA A 340 -0.86 24.40 -19.73
C ALA A 340 -1.30 25.18 -20.98
N ASP A 341 -2.30 24.68 -21.71
CA ASP A 341 -2.84 25.34 -22.91
C ASP A 341 -4.20 25.98 -22.61
N ALA A 342 -4.23 27.29 -22.44
CA ALA A 342 -5.43 28.08 -22.13
C ALA A 342 -6.62 27.84 -23.10
N ARG A 343 -6.36 27.40 -24.34
CA ARG A 343 -7.42 27.08 -25.31
C ARG A 343 -8.17 25.79 -24.93
N ALA A 344 -7.45 24.80 -24.41
CA ALA A 344 -8.05 23.55 -23.90
C ALA A 344 -8.94 23.81 -22.67
N TRP A 345 -8.67 24.88 -21.92
CA TRP A 345 -9.49 25.31 -20.80
C TRP A 345 -10.77 26.06 -21.22
N ARG A 346 -10.95 26.36 -22.52
CA ARG A 346 -12.13 27.05 -23.07
C ARG A 346 -12.54 28.30 -22.27
N GLY A 347 -11.57 29.03 -21.74
CA GLY A 347 -11.81 30.23 -20.91
C GLY A 347 -12.47 29.95 -19.54
N ALA A 348 -12.57 28.69 -19.12
CA ALA A 348 -13.11 28.33 -17.82
C ALA A 348 -12.17 28.85 -16.71
N ARG A 349 -12.72 29.74 -15.86
CA ARG A 349 -12.11 30.14 -14.58
C ARG A 349 -12.39 29.15 -13.45
N HIS A 350 -13.03 28.04 -13.78
CA HIS A 350 -13.44 26.97 -12.87
C HIS A 350 -12.97 25.62 -13.41
N CYS A 351 -13.01 24.61 -12.56
CA CYS A 351 -12.53 23.27 -12.86
C CYS A 351 -13.37 22.67 -13.99
N PRO A 352 -12.75 22.17 -15.08
CA PRO A 352 -13.47 21.41 -16.09
C PRO A 352 -14.00 20.10 -15.49
N LYS A 353 -15.33 19.90 -15.54
CA LYS A 353 -16.05 18.77 -14.95
C LYS A 353 -16.47 17.72 -15.97
#